data_AF-C7MM44-F1
#
_entry.id   AF-C7MM44-F1
#
_cell.length_a   1.000
_cell.length_b   1.000
_cell.length_c   1.000
_cell.angle_alpha   90.00
_cell.angle_beta   90.00
_cell.angle_gamma   90.00
#
_symmetry.space_group_name_H-M   'P 1'
#
loop_
_entity.id
_entity.type
_entity.pdbx_description
1 polymer ?
#
loop_
_entity_poly.entity_id
_entity_poly.type
_entity_poly.pdbx_seq_one_letter_code
_entity_poly.pdbx_strand_id
1 'polypeptide(L)' 'MEKALDINGNEIDFEAAVNLMDDEIREELHEKMAPCSNQEFLEAYAKAHAEKFDGEEFAPYYGEAW' A
#
# COMPACT_ATOMS: atom_id res chain seq x y z
N MET A 1 -4.65 15.90 -5.53
CA MET A 1 -4.23 14.50 -5.52
C MET A 1 -3.11 14.40 -4.52
N GLU A 2 -3.34 13.65 -3.45
CA GLU A 2 -2.31 13.38 -2.46
C GLU A 2 -1.31 12.38 -3.05
N LYS A 3 -0.02 12.62 -2.81
CA LYS A 3 1.04 11.79 -3.37
C LYS A 3 1.24 10.57 -2.48
N ALA A 4 1.59 9.45 -3.10
CA ALA A 4 2.15 8.29 -2.44
C ALA A 4 3.51 8.00 -3.06
N LEU A 5 4.49 7.67 -2.23
CA LEU A 5 5.86 7.39 -2.62
C LEU A 5 6.19 5.94 -2.30
N ASP A 6 6.97 5.32 -3.19
CA ASP A 6 7.66 4.08 -2.89
C ASP A 6 8.79 4.32 -1.85
N ILE A 7 9.44 3.23 -1.40
CA ILE A 7 10.55 3.28 -0.45
C ILE A 7 11.78 4.04 -0.96
N ASN A 8 11.89 4.23 -2.28
CA ASN A 8 12.97 4.97 -2.91
C ASN A 8 12.64 6.47 -3.09
N GLY A 9 11.42 6.90 -2.71
CA GLY A 9 10.95 8.27 -2.84
C GLY A 9 10.39 8.61 -4.22
N ASN A 10 10.10 7.62 -5.08
CA ASN A 10 9.46 7.83 -6.36
C ASN A 10 7.94 7.91 -6.19
N GLU A 11 7.30 8.83 -6.90
CA GLU A 11 5.83 8.92 -6.93
C GLU A 11 5.23 7.69 -7.63
N ILE A 12 4.21 7.10 -7.01
CA ILE A 12 3.45 5.98 -7.58
C ILE A 12 2.02 6.41 -7.92
N ASP A 13 1.40 5.69 -8.86
CA ASP A 13 -0.04 5.77 -9.07
C ASP A 13 -0.76 4.97 -7.97
N PHE A 14 -1.24 5.69 -6.95
CA PHE A 14 -1.89 5.08 -5.79
C PHE A 14 -3.18 4.32 -6.17
N GLU A 15 -3.96 4.81 -7.13
CA GLU A 15 -5.18 4.13 -7.57
C GLU A 15 -4.85 2.81 -8.26
N ALA A 16 -3.79 2.79 -9.08
CA ALA A 16 -3.29 1.58 -9.68
C ALA A 16 -2.75 0.59 -8.62
N ALA A 17 -2.04 1.08 -7.59
CA ALA A 17 -1.60 0.24 -6.48
C ALA A 17 -2.79 -0.36 -5.70
N VAL A 18 -3.84 0.43 -5.44
CA VAL A 18 -5.07 -0.04 -4.77
C VAL A 18 -5.76 -1.19 -5.53
N ASN A 19 -5.69 -1.20 -6.85
CA ASN A 19 -6.23 -2.30 -7.68
C ASN A 19 -5.43 -3.60 -7.56
N LEU A 20 -4.19 -3.54 -7.08
CA LEU A 20 -3.34 -4.71 -6.81
C LEU A 20 -3.45 -5.20 -5.37
N MET A 21 -4.14 -4.46 -4.51
CA MET A 21 -4.26 -4.81 -3.09
C MET A 21 -5.19 -6.00 -2.88
N ASP A 22 -4.86 -6.84 -1.90
CA ASP A 22 -5.75 -7.82 -1.31
C ASP A 22 -6.93 -7.12 -0.64
N ASP A 23 -8.14 -7.50 -1.03
CA ASP A 23 -9.37 -6.84 -0.62
C ASP A 23 -9.57 -6.88 0.90
N GLU A 24 -9.21 -7.99 1.56
CA GLU A 24 -9.40 -8.14 3.01
C GLU A 24 -8.50 -7.17 3.79
N ILE A 25 -7.20 -7.10 3.45
CA ILE A 25 -6.28 -6.15 4.09
C ILE A 25 -6.74 -4.72 3.82
N ARG A 26 -7.11 -4.42 2.57
CA ARG A 26 -7.51 -3.06 2.16
C ARG A 26 -8.75 -2.59 2.93
N GLU A 27 -9.78 -3.43 3.02
CA GLU A 27 -11.01 -3.10 3.75
C GLU A 27 -10.76 -2.94 5.25
N GLU A 28 -9.98 -3.83 5.85
CA GLU A 28 -9.64 -3.77 7.28
C GLU A 28 -8.86 -2.49 7.64
N LEU A 29 -7.87 -2.11 6.82
CA LEU A 29 -7.11 -0.89 7.04
C LEU A 29 -7.97 0.35 6.80
N HIS A 30 -8.86 0.34 5.80
CA HIS A 30 -9.78 1.46 5.59
C HIS A 30 -10.70 1.68 6.79
N GLU A 31 -11.25 0.60 7.38
CA GLU A 31 -12.10 0.71 8.58
C GLU A 31 -11.31 1.28 9.78
N LYS A 32 -10.05 0.86 9.95
CA LYS A 32 -9.22 1.23 11.11
C LYS A 32 -8.60 2.61 11.02
N MET A 33 -8.21 3.03 9.82
CA MET A 33 -7.34 4.19 9.62
C MET A 33 -8.06 5.40 9.02
N ALA A 34 -9.28 5.24 8.48
CA ALA A 34 -9.96 6.37 7.87
C ALA A 34 -10.40 7.44 8.90
N PRO A 35 -10.19 8.74 8.62
CA PRO A 35 -9.45 9.28 7.48
C PRO A 35 -7.93 9.19 7.68
N CYS A 36 -7.19 8.77 6.65
CA CYS A 36 -5.72 8.79 6.59
C CYS A 36 -5.24 9.28 5.22
N SER A 37 -3.95 9.60 5.12
CA SER A 37 -3.30 9.93 3.85
C SER A 37 -3.02 8.69 3.00
N ASN A 38 -2.87 8.89 1.68
CA ASN A 38 -2.43 7.82 0.77
C ASN A 38 -1.08 7.19 1.19
N GLN A 39 -0.15 8.01 1.70
CA GLN A 39 1.16 7.52 2.16
C GLN A 39 1.02 6.63 3.39
N GLU A 40 0.28 7.08 4.42
CA GLU A 40 0.04 6.28 5.63
C GLU A 40 -0.67 4.96 5.29
N PHE A 41 -1.63 5.00 4.35
CA PHE A 41 -2.34 3.80 3.92
C PHE A 41 -1.42 2.82 3.18
N LEU A 42 -0.60 3.31 2.24
CA LEU A 42 0.33 2.48 1.46
C LEU A 42 1.36 1.78 2.37
N GLU A 43 1.95 2.51 3.31
CA GLU A 43 2.92 1.96 4.26
C GLU A 43 2.29 0.90 5.17
N ALA A 44 1.09 1.17 5.70
CA ALA A 44 0.37 0.21 6.52
C ALA A 44 -0.02 -1.04 5.72
N TYR A 45 -0.46 -0.86 4.48
CA TYR A 45 -0.80 -1.96 3.58
C TYR A 45 0.42 -2.82 3.27
N ALA A 46 1.56 -2.23 2.91
CA ALA A 46 2.77 -2.98 2.59
C ALA A 46 3.24 -3.86 3.75
N LYS A 47 3.12 -3.35 4.99
CA LYS A 47 3.41 -4.13 6.19
C LYS A 47 2.42 -5.27 6.40
N ALA A 48 1.11 -4.99 6.31
CA ALA A 48 0.08 -6.01 6.50
C ALA A 48 0.13 -7.10 5.42
N HIS A 49 0.48 -6.73 4.18
CA HIS A 49 0.71 -7.66 3.08
C HIS A 49 1.85 -8.62 3.41
N ALA A 50 3.02 -8.10 3.82
CA ALA A 50 4.14 -8.93 4.24
C ALA A 50 3.79 -9.85 5.42
N GLU A 51 2.96 -9.40 6.37
CA GLU A 51 2.49 -10.24 7.48
C GLU A 51 1.53 -11.37 7.03
N LYS A 52 0.67 -11.12 6.03
CA LYS A 52 -0.29 -12.11 5.51
C LYS A 52 0.36 -13.14 4.57
N PHE A 53 1.35 -12.71 3.77
CA PHE A 53 1.95 -13.49 2.69
C PHE A 53 3.41 -13.91 2.99
N ASP A 54 3.70 -14.27 4.25
CA ASP A 54 4.98 -14.85 4.67
C ASP A 54 6.24 -14.03 4.27
N GLY A 55 6.12 -12.71 4.33
CA GLY A 55 7.20 -11.77 4.02
C GLY A 55 7.26 -11.30 2.56
N GLU A 56 6.24 -11.60 1.74
CA GLU A 56 6.13 -11.07 0.38
C GLU A 56 6.12 -9.53 0.38
N GLU A 57 6.92 -8.94 -0.51
CA GLU A 57 6.98 -7.49 -0.68
C GLU A 57 5.85 -7.01 -1.58
N PHE A 58 5.14 -5.96 -1.14
CA PHE A 58 4.17 -5.31 -2.00
C PHE A 58 4.88 -4.41 -3.03
N ALA A 59 5.04 -4.91 -4.25
CA ALA A 59 5.82 -4.29 -5.33
C ALA A 59 5.63 -2.76 -5.49
N PRO A 60 4.40 -2.19 -5.44
CA PRO A 60 4.22 -0.74 -5.52
C PRO A 60 4.93 0.06 -4.43
N TYR A 61 5.06 -0.47 -3.21
CA TYR A 61 5.77 0.23 -2.13
C TYR A 61 7.27 -0.06 -2.15
N TYR A 62 7.69 -1.27 -2.51
CA TYR A 62 9.09 -1.66 -2.53
C TYR A 62 9.85 -1.22 -3.79
N GLY A 63 9.17 -0.59 -4.74
CA GLY A 63 9.79 -0.07 -5.98
C GLY A 63 10.17 -1.17 -6.96
N GLU A 64 9.49 -2.32 -6.89
CA GLU A 64 9.65 -3.41 -7.85
C GLU A 64 8.81 -3.17 -9.12
N ALA A 65 8.84 -4.10 -10.08
CA ALA A 65 8.00 -3.98 -11.28
C ALA A 65 6.57 -4.46 -11.00
N TRP A 66 5.56 -3.66 -11.37
CA TRP A 66 4.13 -3.92 -11.16
C TRP A 66 3.26 -3.39 -12.32
#